data_AF-A0A8D8A891-F1
#
_entry.id   AF-A0A8D8A891-F1
#
_cell.length_a   1.000
_cell.length_b   1.000
_cell.length_c   1.000
_cell.angle_alpha   90.00
_cell.angle_beta   90.00
_cell.angle_gamma   90.00
#
_symmetry.space_group_name_H-M   'P 1'
#
loop_
_entity.id
_entity.type
_entity.pdbx_description
1 polymer ?
#
loop_
_entity_poly.entity_id
_entity_poly.type
_entity_poly.pdbx_seq_one_letter_code
_entity_poly.pdbx_strand_id
1 'polypeptide(L)'
;MYCGEECQQKSWKLWHRFECPVATKLRNFADLNVLSTPRLFFYGLSLFDDDLTEMKRFCEANEGAELNRFELDYSNLDRRELFRILYNTEPRRDEVGEFNDYMEEKLISYGYYLVFQANPLMEPVTAGRRNFTIQTLNKLARLATTLLSNNHDYLGRNISWIFPAIPANIHTCDPNAHTAFESGRMKMVLLRPVAAGQPFVESFGPTWWSSNPEPHPPGMRCILDTRLVWFT
;
A
#
# COMPACT_ATOMS: atom_id res chain seq x y z
N MET A 1 -18.00 1.67 -0.91
CA MET A 1 -19.20 2.37 -1.42
C MET A 1 -18.74 3.52 -2.30
N TYR A 2 -19.47 3.82 -3.38
CA TYR A 2 -19.15 4.96 -4.24
C TYR A 2 -19.92 6.20 -3.80
N CYS A 3 -19.32 7.38 -3.98
CA CYS A 3 -19.92 8.66 -3.64
C CYS A 3 -21.13 9.02 -4.54
N GLY A 4 -21.23 8.37 -5.71
CA GLY A 4 -22.21 8.62 -6.75
C GLY A 4 -21.83 7.86 -8.02
N GLU A 5 -22.66 7.99 -9.06
CA GLU A 5 -22.48 7.29 -10.34
C GLU A 5 -21.16 7.65 -11.03
N GLU A 6 -20.74 8.91 -10.96
CA GLU A 6 -19.45 9.35 -11.51
C GLU A 6 -18.27 8.59 -10.87
N CYS A 7 -18.26 8.47 -9.52
CA CYS A 7 -17.27 7.70 -8.77
C CYS A 7 -17.29 6.21 -9.19
N GLN A 8 -18.49 5.64 -9.41
CA GLN A 8 -18.66 4.26 -9.84
C GLN A 8 -18.11 4.03 -11.26
N GLN A 9 -18.43 4.91 -12.20
CA GLN A 9 -17.95 4.82 -13.58
C GLN A 9 -16.42 4.99 -13.67
N LYS A 10 -15.86 5.89 -12.85
CA LYS A 10 -14.39 6.03 -12.73
C LYS A 10 -13.74 4.74 -12.24
N SER A 11 -14.28 4.13 -11.18
CA SER A 11 -13.80 2.83 -10.66
C SER A 11 -13.90 1.71 -11.70
N TRP A 12 -15.02 1.66 -12.43
CA TRP A 12 -15.22 0.70 -13.52
C TRP A 12 -14.14 0.79 -14.59
N LYS A 13 -13.85 2.00 -15.06
CA LYS A 13 -12.82 2.25 -16.08
C LYS A 13 -11.40 1.92 -15.60
N LEU A 14 -11.10 2.22 -14.34
CA LEU A 14 -9.73 2.14 -13.83
C LEU A 14 -9.31 0.76 -13.33
N TRP A 15 -10.22 -0.07 -12.80
CA TRP A 15 -9.83 -1.40 -12.32
C TRP A 15 -10.98 -2.40 -12.21
N HIS A 16 -12.20 -1.95 -11.89
CA HIS A 16 -13.26 -2.87 -11.46
C HIS A 16 -13.71 -3.81 -12.58
N ARG A 17 -13.64 -3.39 -13.86
CA ARG A 17 -13.92 -4.26 -15.02
C ARG A 17 -13.01 -5.50 -15.09
N PHE A 18 -11.78 -5.38 -14.58
CA PHE A 18 -10.80 -6.47 -14.50
C PHE A 18 -10.91 -7.23 -13.19
N GLU A 19 -11.09 -6.52 -12.08
CA GLU A 19 -11.10 -7.08 -10.73
C GLU A 19 -12.36 -7.91 -10.45
N CYS A 20 -13.55 -7.42 -10.84
CA CYS A 20 -14.83 -8.05 -10.52
C CYS A 20 -14.93 -9.55 -10.84
N PRO A 21 -14.54 -10.03 -12.05
CA PRO A 21 -14.68 -11.45 -12.39
C PRO A 21 -13.66 -12.37 -11.72
N VAL A 22 -12.65 -11.83 -11.02
CA VAL A 22 -11.59 -12.60 -10.35
C VAL A 22 -11.49 -12.35 -8.85
N ALA A 23 -12.15 -11.32 -8.30
CA ALA A 23 -12.00 -10.87 -6.91
C ALA A 23 -12.18 -11.99 -5.88
N THR A 24 -13.19 -12.85 -6.05
CA THR A 24 -13.44 -13.97 -5.13
C THR A 24 -12.33 -15.02 -5.16
N LYS A 25 -11.72 -15.24 -6.33
CA LYS A 25 -10.60 -16.18 -6.48
C LYS A 25 -9.31 -15.58 -5.91
N LEU A 26 -9.07 -14.28 -6.14
CA LEU A 26 -7.91 -13.57 -5.59
C LEU A 26 -7.91 -13.62 -4.05
N ARG A 27 -9.08 -13.52 -3.42
CA ARG A 27 -9.24 -13.65 -1.96
C ARG A 27 -8.78 -15.00 -1.39
N ASN A 28 -8.75 -16.06 -2.18
CA ASN A 28 -8.28 -17.37 -1.69
C ASN A 28 -6.75 -17.45 -1.57
N PHE A 29 -6.02 -16.50 -2.14
CA PHE A 29 -4.55 -16.51 -2.16
C PHE A 29 -3.91 -15.51 -1.21
N ALA A 30 -4.67 -14.62 -0.56
CA ALA A 30 -4.09 -13.50 0.17
C ALA A 30 -4.85 -13.15 1.44
N ASP A 31 -4.11 -12.57 2.39
CA ASP A 31 -4.66 -11.84 3.52
C ASP A 31 -5.27 -10.49 3.09
N LEU A 32 -5.81 -9.72 4.04
CA LEU A 32 -6.47 -8.44 3.73
C LEU A 32 -5.52 -7.40 3.12
N ASN A 33 -4.23 -7.42 3.46
CA ASN A 33 -3.30 -6.37 3.08
C ASN A 33 -2.88 -6.51 1.61
N VAL A 34 -2.62 -7.73 1.17
CA VAL A 34 -2.12 -8.01 -0.19
C VAL A 34 -3.27 -8.07 -1.23
N LEU A 35 -4.54 -8.00 -0.81
CA LEU A 35 -5.69 -7.91 -1.71
C LEU A 35 -5.76 -6.60 -2.52
N SER A 36 -5.05 -5.56 -2.07
CA SER A 36 -4.95 -4.30 -2.82
C SER A 36 -4.03 -4.41 -4.05
N THR A 37 -3.16 -5.43 -4.11
CA THR A 37 -2.15 -5.62 -5.15
C THR A 37 -2.72 -5.79 -6.56
N PRO A 38 -3.71 -6.68 -6.82
CA PRO A 38 -4.30 -6.80 -8.14
C PRO A 38 -5.00 -5.52 -8.58
N ARG A 39 -5.61 -4.79 -7.64
CA ARG A 39 -6.22 -3.49 -7.92
C ARG A 39 -5.19 -2.45 -8.35
N LEU A 40 -4.05 -2.35 -7.67
CA LEU A 40 -2.96 -1.46 -8.07
C LEU A 40 -2.41 -1.81 -9.45
N PHE A 41 -2.30 -3.12 -9.75
CA PHE A 41 -1.87 -3.59 -11.06
C PHE A 41 -2.85 -3.16 -12.16
N PHE A 42 -4.16 -3.37 -11.96
CA PHE A 42 -5.19 -2.96 -12.93
C PHE A 42 -5.32 -1.45 -13.07
N TYR A 43 -5.15 -0.72 -11.96
CA TYR A 43 -5.06 0.73 -11.97
C TYR A 43 -3.94 1.19 -12.90
N GLY A 44 -2.72 0.67 -12.72
CA GLY A 44 -1.57 0.95 -13.59
C GLY A 44 -1.87 0.63 -15.05
N LEU A 45 -2.33 -0.59 -15.33
CA LEU A 45 -2.67 -1.07 -16.66
C LEU A 45 -3.65 -0.14 -17.40
N SER A 46 -4.70 0.33 -16.71
CA SER A 46 -5.71 1.19 -17.32
C SER A 46 -5.20 2.61 -17.63
N LEU A 47 -4.06 3.04 -17.08
CA LEU A 47 -3.42 4.32 -17.45
C LEU A 47 -2.67 4.27 -18.78
N PHE A 48 -2.46 3.06 -19.31
CA PHE A 48 -1.77 2.77 -20.57
C PHE A 48 -2.71 2.07 -21.55
N ASP A 49 -4.00 2.40 -21.51
CA ASP A 49 -5.02 1.89 -22.43
C ASP A 49 -5.06 0.35 -22.51
N ASP A 50 -4.85 -0.29 -21.36
CA ASP A 50 -4.79 -1.75 -21.21
C ASP A 50 -3.63 -2.44 -21.95
N ASP A 51 -2.61 -1.66 -22.36
CA ASP A 51 -1.39 -2.18 -22.96
C ASP A 51 -0.28 -2.39 -21.92
N LEU A 52 -0.10 -3.66 -21.54
CA LEU A 52 0.96 -4.07 -20.62
C LEU A 52 2.37 -3.87 -21.19
N THR A 53 2.56 -3.77 -22.52
CA THR A 53 3.86 -3.42 -23.13
C THR A 53 4.19 -1.95 -22.88
N GLU A 54 3.23 -1.04 -23.07
CA GLU A 54 3.43 0.38 -22.80
C GLU A 54 3.66 0.64 -21.31
N MET A 55 2.90 -0.02 -20.45
CA MET A 55 3.14 0.01 -19.01
C MET A 55 4.57 -0.47 -18.67
N LYS A 56 5.04 -1.57 -19.28
CA LYS A 56 6.41 -2.06 -19.10
C LYS A 56 7.46 -1.03 -19.52
N ARG A 57 7.30 -0.44 -20.71
CA ARG A 57 8.20 0.60 -21.22
C ARG A 57 8.25 1.80 -20.28
N PHE A 58 7.10 2.24 -19.78
CA PHE A 58 7.02 3.33 -18.82
C PHE A 58 7.75 3.00 -17.50
N CYS A 59 7.53 1.80 -16.94
CA CYS A 59 8.18 1.36 -15.73
C CYS A 59 9.72 1.29 -15.88
N GLU A 60 10.20 0.71 -16.98
CA GLU A 60 11.64 0.57 -17.28
C GLU A 60 12.31 1.93 -17.50
N ALA A 61 11.63 2.87 -18.18
CA ALA A 61 12.15 4.22 -18.43
C ALA A 61 12.29 5.08 -17.16
N ASN A 62 11.60 4.71 -16.07
CA ASN A 62 11.56 5.46 -14.82
C ASN A 62 12.24 4.72 -13.65
N GLU A 63 12.96 3.63 -13.92
CA GLU A 63 13.69 2.89 -12.89
C GLU A 63 14.79 3.77 -12.28
N GLY A 64 14.82 3.86 -10.95
CA GLY A 64 15.80 4.68 -10.22
C GLY A 64 15.61 6.20 -10.31
N ALA A 65 14.52 6.67 -10.91
CA ALA A 65 14.22 8.10 -11.00
C ALA A 65 13.95 8.71 -9.61
N GLU A 66 14.37 9.97 -9.42
CA GLU A 66 14.04 10.73 -8.22
C GLU A 66 12.52 10.87 -8.06
N LEU A 67 12.04 10.69 -6.82
CA LEU A 67 10.62 10.69 -6.48
C LEU A 67 10.29 11.87 -5.59
N ASN A 68 9.56 12.85 -6.11
CA ASN A 68 9.04 13.93 -5.29
C ASN A 68 7.62 13.61 -4.80
N ARG A 69 7.55 12.90 -3.67
CA ARG A 69 6.28 12.35 -3.14
C ARG A 69 5.38 13.42 -2.51
N PHE A 70 5.95 14.58 -2.16
CA PHE A 70 5.26 15.65 -1.44
C PHE A 70 4.68 16.72 -2.38
N GLU A 71 5.09 16.74 -3.64
CA GLU A 71 4.66 17.75 -4.63
C GLU A 71 3.50 17.27 -5.54
N LEU A 72 2.94 16.08 -5.30
CA LEU A 72 1.74 15.63 -6.00
C LEU A 72 0.56 16.58 -5.73
N ASP A 73 0.07 17.26 -6.77
CA ASP A 73 -1.16 18.04 -6.67
C ASP A 73 -2.39 17.12 -6.69
N TYR A 74 -2.93 16.83 -5.51
CA TYR A 74 -4.14 16.02 -5.37
C TYR A 74 -5.42 16.74 -5.85
N SER A 75 -5.39 18.06 -6.06
CA SER A 75 -6.51 18.82 -6.62
C SER A 75 -6.65 18.59 -8.13
N ASN A 76 -5.53 18.39 -8.82
CA ASN A 76 -5.46 18.03 -10.23
C ASN A 76 -4.48 16.86 -10.44
N LEU A 77 -4.87 15.69 -9.91
CA LEU A 77 -3.99 14.53 -9.84
C LEU A 77 -3.58 13.98 -11.21
N ASP A 78 -2.30 14.11 -11.54
CA ASP A 78 -1.67 13.30 -12.58
C ASP A 78 -1.54 11.85 -12.10
N ARG A 79 -2.38 10.99 -12.68
CA ARG A 79 -2.46 9.58 -12.33
C ARG A 79 -1.24 8.77 -12.77
N ARG A 80 -0.59 9.16 -13.87
CA ARG A 80 0.63 8.50 -14.36
C ARG A 80 1.80 8.84 -13.45
N GLU A 81 1.88 10.09 -12.99
CA GLU A 81 2.88 10.49 -12.00
C GLU A 81 2.65 9.78 -10.65
N LEU A 82 1.41 9.70 -10.17
CA LEU A 82 1.09 8.91 -8.99
C LEU A 82 1.50 7.44 -9.16
N PHE A 83 1.21 6.83 -10.31
CA PHE A 83 1.60 5.46 -10.60
C PHE A 83 3.12 5.30 -10.63
N ARG A 84 3.85 6.24 -11.25
CA ARG A 84 5.31 6.28 -11.25
C ARG A 84 5.89 6.28 -9.84
N ILE A 85 5.34 7.12 -8.96
CA ILE A 85 5.78 7.23 -7.56
C ILE A 85 5.47 5.94 -6.80
N LEU A 86 4.26 5.38 -6.94
CA LEU A 86 3.89 4.12 -6.30
C LEU A 86 4.80 2.98 -6.77
N TYR A 87 4.95 2.79 -8.07
CA TYR A 87 5.74 1.69 -8.64
C TYR A 87 7.22 1.79 -8.30
N ASN A 88 7.79 2.99 -8.16
CA ASN A 88 9.22 3.18 -7.86
C ASN A 88 9.52 3.39 -6.38
N THR A 89 8.50 3.40 -5.51
CA THR A 89 8.74 3.47 -4.07
C THR A 89 9.37 2.17 -3.59
N GLU A 90 10.60 2.24 -3.09
CA GLU A 90 11.26 1.11 -2.46
C GLU A 90 10.62 0.83 -1.08
N PRO A 91 10.19 -0.42 -0.82
CA PRO A 91 9.71 -0.83 0.49
C PRO A 91 10.87 -0.86 1.49
N ARG A 92 10.57 -0.68 2.78
CA ARG A 92 11.58 -0.82 3.84
C ARG A 92 12.09 -2.28 3.86
N ARG A 93 13.40 -2.46 3.88
CA ARG A 93 14.05 -3.77 3.99
C ARG A 93 14.43 -4.02 5.45
N ASP A 94 13.91 -5.08 6.04
CA ASP A 94 14.41 -5.67 7.28
C ASP A 94 15.03 -7.01 6.91
N GLU A 95 16.31 -7.22 7.21
CA GLU A 95 17.06 -8.42 6.81
C GLU A 95 16.43 -9.72 7.35
N VAL A 96 15.71 -9.66 8.48
CA VAL A 96 15.07 -10.84 9.09
C VAL A 96 13.67 -11.07 8.54
N GLY A 97 12.91 -10.00 8.26
CA GLY A 97 11.59 -10.07 7.63
C GLY A 97 11.64 -10.36 6.13
N GLU A 98 12.70 -9.93 5.44
CA GLU A 98 12.86 -10.08 4.00
C GLU A 98 12.92 -11.54 3.52
N PHE A 99 13.24 -12.53 4.35
CA PHE A 99 13.28 -13.91 3.87
C PHE A 99 11.89 -14.56 3.82
N ASN A 100 11.09 -14.40 4.89
CA ASN A 100 9.78 -15.06 5.00
C ASN A 100 8.71 -14.28 4.23
N ASP A 101 8.63 -12.97 4.43
CA ASP A 101 7.57 -12.13 3.86
C ASP A 101 7.71 -12.05 2.33
N TYR A 102 8.94 -11.95 1.84
CA TYR A 102 9.22 -11.90 0.40
C TYR A 102 8.83 -13.19 -0.32
N MET A 103 9.07 -14.34 0.31
CA MET A 103 8.71 -15.63 -0.26
C MET A 103 7.18 -15.80 -0.29
N GLU A 104 6.49 -15.37 0.76
CA GLU A 104 5.03 -15.34 0.79
C GLU A 104 4.47 -14.42 -0.31
N GLU A 105 4.92 -13.17 -0.40
CA GLU A 105 4.45 -12.22 -1.43
C GLU A 105 4.72 -12.71 -2.85
N LYS A 106 5.82 -13.43 -3.09
CA LYS A 106 6.09 -14.08 -4.38
C LYS A 106 5.09 -15.18 -4.69
N LEU A 107 4.78 -16.04 -3.72
CA LEU A 107 3.78 -17.10 -3.86
C LEU A 107 2.40 -16.50 -4.14
N ILE A 108 2.01 -15.46 -3.41
CA ILE A 108 0.76 -14.73 -3.61
C ILE A 108 0.72 -14.13 -5.03
N SER A 109 1.79 -13.45 -5.45
CA SER A 109 1.89 -12.84 -6.78
C SER A 109 1.79 -13.87 -7.91
N TYR A 110 2.38 -15.05 -7.70
CA TYR A 110 2.24 -16.17 -8.63
C TYR A 110 0.81 -16.71 -8.65
N GLY A 111 0.18 -16.86 -7.49
CA GLY A 111 -1.23 -17.26 -7.37
C GLY A 111 -2.17 -16.30 -8.11
N TYR A 112 -1.96 -14.99 -7.97
CA TYR A 112 -2.69 -13.97 -8.73
C TYR A 112 -2.51 -14.10 -10.24
N TYR A 113 -1.28 -14.32 -10.70
CA TYR A 113 -1.02 -14.59 -12.11
C TYR A 113 -1.79 -15.82 -12.61
N LEU A 114 -1.83 -16.92 -11.84
CA LEU A 114 -2.61 -18.11 -12.21
C LEU A 114 -4.11 -17.80 -12.30
N VAL A 115 -4.64 -16.99 -11.39
CA VAL A 115 -6.04 -16.54 -11.44
C VAL A 115 -6.31 -15.72 -12.71
N PHE A 116 -5.37 -14.86 -13.11
CA PHE A 116 -5.48 -14.08 -14.35
C PHE A 116 -5.49 -15.00 -15.58
N GLN A 117 -4.59 -15.97 -15.63
CA GLN A 117 -4.51 -16.94 -16.73
C GLN A 117 -5.74 -17.85 -16.81
N ALA A 118 -6.41 -18.09 -15.69
CA ALA A 118 -7.66 -18.85 -15.64
C ALA A 118 -8.92 -18.02 -15.99
N ASN A 119 -8.77 -16.72 -16.30
CA ASN A 119 -9.87 -15.85 -16.65
C ASN A 119 -9.77 -15.39 -18.12
N PRO A 120 -10.78 -15.65 -18.97
CA PRO A 120 -10.75 -15.28 -20.39
C PRO A 120 -10.57 -13.79 -20.69
N LEU A 121 -10.93 -12.90 -19.76
CA LEU A 121 -10.73 -11.46 -19.91
C LEU A 121 -9.29 -11.04 -19.61
N MET A 122 -8.57 -11.79 -18.77
CA MET A 122 -7.25 -11.42 -18.27
C MET A 122 -6.11 -12.17 -18.94
N GLU A 123 -6.38 -13.37 -19.45
CA GLU A 123 -5.39 -14.18 -20.15
C GLU A 123 -4.78 -13.41 -21.34
N PRO A 124 -5.55 -12.79 -22.26
CA PRO A 124 -4.96 -12.11 -23.42
C PRO A 124 -4.10 -10.89 -23.04
N VAL A 125 -4.46 -10.20 -21.96
CA VAL A 125 -3.76 -9.01 -21.46
C VAL A 125 -2.36 -9.38 -20.96
N THR A 126 -2.26 -10.54 -20.30
CA THR A 126 -1.05 -11.00 -19.60
C THR A 126 -0.28 -12.10 -20.34
N ALA A 127 -0.84 -12.62 -21.44
CA ALA A 127 -0.26 -13.64 -22.31
C ALA A 127 1.14 -13.24 -22.80
N GLY A 128 2.07 -14.18 -22.77
CA GLY A 128 3.47 -13.96 -23.16
C GLY A 128 4.27 -12.99 -22.27
N ARG A 129 3.65 -12.39 -21.24
CA ARG A 129 4.24 -11.37 -20.37
C ARG A 129 4.35 -11.84 -18.91
N ARG A 130 4.49 -13.16 -18.71
CA ARG A 130 4.55 -13.83 -17.40
C ARG A 130 5.51 -13.14 -16.42
N ASN A 131 6.78 -12.99 -16.81
CA ASN A 131 7.82 -12.50 -15.90
C ASN A 131 7.53 -11.06 -15.45
N PHE A 132 7.21 -10.18 -16.39
CA PHE A 132 6.88 -8.78 -16.08
C PHE A 132 5.63 -8.67 -15.19
N THR A 133 4.59 -9.48 -15.48
CA THR A 133 3.35 -9.49 -14.69
C THR A 133 3.63 -9.89 -13.24
N ILE A 134 4.34 -11.01 -13.02
CA ILE A 134 4.65 -11.51 -11.68
C ILE A 134 5.57 -10.54 -10.93
N GLN A 135 6.60 -9.98 -11.59
CA GLN A 135 7.50 -9.02 -10.98
C GLN A 135 6.76 -7.74 -10.56
N THR A 136 5.87 -7.24 -11.42
CA THR A 136 5.04 -6.07 -11.11
C THR A 136 4.12 -6.35 -9.92
N LEU A 137 3.42 -7.49 -9.92
CA LEU A 137 2.57 -7.89 -8.79
C LEU A 137 3.38 -7.99 -7.50
N ASN A 138 4.56 -8.59 -7.53
CA ASN A 138 5.41 -8.70 -6.34
C ASN A 138 5.89 -7.33 -5.84
N LYS A 139 6.29 -6.44 -6.74
CA LYS A 139 6.68 -5.07 -6.38
C LYS A 139 5.52 -4.30 -5.72
N LEU A 140 4.32 -4.40 -6.30
CA LEU A 140 3.11 -3.76 -5.77
C LEU A 140 2.62 -4.40 -4.46
N ALA A 141 2.83 -5.71 -4.26
CA ALA A 141 2.53 -6.39 -2.99
C ALA A 141 3.39 -5.83 -1.86
N ARG A 142 4.71 -5.74 -2.08
CA ARG A 142 5.64 -5.15 -1.11
C ARG A 142 5.30 -3.71 -0.77
N LEU A 143 4.96 -2.95 -1.80
CA LEU A 143 4.51 -1.57 -1.65
C LEU A 143 3.24 -1.51 -0.79
N ALA A 144 2.24 -2.35 -1.09
CA ALA A 144 1.02 -2.41 -0.31
C ALA A 144 1.35 -2.71 1.15
N THR A 145 2.10 -3.76 1.47
CA THR A 145 2.50 -4.09 2.85
C THR A 145 3.18 -2.92 3.57
N THR A 146 3.97 -2.11 2.85
CA THR A 146 4.71 -0.97 3.44
C THR A 146 3.84 0.28 3.62
N LEU A 147 2.95 0.58 2.67
CA LEU A 147 2.23 1.85 2.58
C LEU A 147 0.77 1.76 3.04
N LEU A 148 0.27 0.54 3.29
CA LEU A 148 -1.11 0.34 3.67
C LEU A 148 -1.33 0.85 5.09
N SER A 149 -2.26 1.79 5.22
CA SER A 149 -2.84 2.15 6.51
C SER A 149 -4.25 1.62 6.57
N ASN A 150 -4.57 0.90 7.64
CA ASN A 150 -5.90 0.34 7.90
C ASN A 150 -6.60 1.17 8.96
N ASN A 151 -7.88 1.45 8.76
CA ASN A 151 -8.75 2.05 9.75
C ASN A 151 -10.07 1.29 9.81
N HIS A 152 -10.85 1.48 10.89
CA HIS A 152 -12.17 0.88 11.01
C HIS A 152 -13.22 2.00 11.05
N ASP A 153 -14.30 1.84 10.28
CA ASP A 153 -15.44 2.73 10.46
C ASP A 153 -16.27 2.38 11.70
N TYR A 154 -17.28 3.20 11.98
CA TYR A 154 -18.21 3.01 13.10
C TYR A 154 -19.03 1.70 13.04
N LEU A 155 -19.01 0.99 11.90
CA LEU A 155 -19.64 -0.32 11.72
C LEU A 155 -18.63 -1.48 11.81
N GLY A 156 -17.37 -1.19 12.17
CA GLY A 156 -16.30 -2.18 12.26
C GLY A 156 -15.79 -2.68 10.91
N ARG A 157 -16.10 -1.99 9.80
CA ARG A 157 -15.58 -2.36 8.48
C ARG A 157 -14.17 -1.81 8.32
N ASN A 158 -13.25 -2.65 7.83
CA ASN A 158 -11.89 -2.24 7.52
C ASN A 158 -11.89 -1.33 6.27
N ILE A 159 -11.19 -0.20 6.39
CA ILE A 159 -10.91 0.73 5.30
C ILE A 159 -9.40 0.86 5.18
N SER A 160 -8.87 0.38 4.06
CA SER A 160 -7.45 0.39 3.75
C SER A 160 -7.11 1.47 2.73
N TRP A 161 -5.97 2.12 2.92
CA TRP A 161 -5.49 3.22 2.08
C TRP A 161 -4.01 3.04 1.78
N ILE A 162 -3.61 3.40 0.56
CA ILE A 162 -2.21 3.44 0.15
C ILE A 162 -1.88 4.89 -0.21
N PHE A 163 -0.93 5.48 0.52
CA PHE A 163 -0.53 6.86 0.29
C PHE A 163 1.00 6.95 0.14
N PRO A 164 1.50 7.40 -1.03
CA PRO A 164 2.94 7.39 -1.30
C PRO A 164 3.78 8.26 -0.35
N ALA A 165 3.17 9.26 0.30
CA ALA A 165 3.86 10.16 1.22
C ALA A 165 3.83 9.73 2.71
N ILE A 166 3.07 8.68 3.08
CA ILE A 166 3.03 8.16 4.46
C ILE A 166 4.28 7.41 4.94
N PRO A 167 5.14 6.77 4.12
CA PRO A 167 6.23 5.93 4.66
C PRO A 167 7.34 6.72 5.36
N ALA A 168 7.17 8.04 5.55
CA ALA A 168 8.01 8.84 6.43
C ALA A 168 7.65 8.66 7.93
N ASN A 169 6.52 8.04 8.28
CA ASN A 169 6.12 7.92 9.67
C ASN A 169 6.89 6.79 10.36
N ILE A 170 7.89 7.18 11.16
CA ILE A 170 8.60 6.26 12.04
C ILE A 170 7.67 5.95 13.22
N HIS A 171 7.45 4.66 13.49
CA HIS A 171 6.75 4.24 14.69
C HIS A 171 7.47 4.72 15.95
N THR A 172 6.73 5.29 16.89
CA THR A 172 7.19 5.55 18.25
C THR A 172 6.03 5.43 19.25
N CYS A 173 6.33 5.00 20.48
CA CYS A 173 5.36 5.04 21.59
C CYS A 173 5.21 6.45 22.19
N ASP A 174 6.07 7.41 21.83
CA ASP A 174 5.95 8.83 22.17
C ASP A 174 5.79 9.68 20.89
N PRO A 175 4.62 9.65 20.24
CA PRO A 175 4.41 10.30 18.94
C PRO A 175 4.40 11.83 19.06
N ASN A 176 4.76 12.52 17.96
CA ASN A 176 4.58 13.97 17.83
C ASN A 176 3.49 14.34 16.82
N ALA A 177 2.97 13.36 16.07
CA ALA A 177 1.89 13.51 15.12
C ALA A 177 0.87 12.37 15.27
N HIS A 178 -0.36 12.62 14.81
CA HIS A 178 -1.41 11.63 14.71
C HIS A 178 -2.22 11.82 13.44
N THR A 179 -2.42 10.72 12.71
CA THR A 179 -3.22 10.69 11.50
C THR A 179 -4.63 10.21 11.82
N ALA A 180 -5.59 11.10 11.59
CA ALA A 180 -6.99 10.82 11.69
C ALA A 180 -7.63 10.77 10.30
N PHE A 181 -8.66 9.93 10.17
CA PHE A 181 -9.43 9.79 8.94
C PHE A 181 -10.86 10.28 9.18
N GLU A 182 -11.30 11.24 8.38
CA GLU A 182 -12.63 11.83 8.52
C GLU A 182 -13.19 12.15 7.13
N SER A 183 -14.37 11.60 6.83
CA SER A 183 -15.10 11.85 5.57
C SER A 183 -14.24 11.66 4.31
N GLY A 184 -13.46 10.59 4.26
CA GLY A 184 -12.60 10.25 3.13
C GLY A 184 -11.35 11.13 2.98
N ARG A 185 -11.05 11.96 4.00
CA ARG A 185 -9.83 12.75 4.08
C ARG A 185 -8.93 12.20 5.17
N MET A 186 -7.65 12.12 4.85
CA MET A 186 -6.60 11.88 5.82
C MET A 186 -6.10 13.23 6.33
N LYS A 187 -6.02 13.38 7.65
CA LYS A 187 -5.50 14.57 8.31
C LYS A 187 -4.38 14.14 9.26
N MET A 188 -3.17 14.64 9.05
CA MET A 188 -2.11 14.53 10.03
C MET A 188 -2.13 15.76 10.93
N VAL A 189 -2.24 15.54 12.23
CA VAL A 189 -2.30 16.60 13.26
C VAL A 189 -1.06 16.48 14.14
N LEU A 190 -0.35 17.59 14.34
CA LEU A 190 0.74 17.63 15.30
C LEU A 190 0.18 17.63 16.73
N LEU A 191 0.68 16.72 17.56
CA LEU A 191 0.34 16.62 18.98
C LEU A 191 1.20 17.56 19.84
N ARG A 192 2.37 17.95 19.34
CA ARG A 192 3.33 18.84 19.97
C ARG A 192 4.21 19.56 18.93
N PRO A 193 4.83 20.69 19.25
CA PRO A 193 5.76 21.37 18.34
C PRO A 193 6.89 20.45 17.87
N VAL A 194 7.23 20.52 16.58
CA VAL A 194 8.31 19.75 15.97
C VAL A 194 9.33 20.73 15.39
N ALA A 195 10.59 20.60 15.80
CA ALA A 195 11.66 21.44 15.30
C ALA A 195 11.92 21.19 13.80
N ALA A 196 12.37 22.20 13.07
CA ALA A 196 12.74 22.04 11.67
C ALA A 196 13.79 20.93 11.49
N GLY A 197 13.57 20.04 10.52
CA GLY A 197 14.44 18.90 10.25
C GLY A 197 14.20 17.66 11.14
N GLN A 198 13.28 17.71 12.11
CA GLN A 198 12.85 16.52 12.85
C GLN A 198 11.72 15.78 12.11
N PRO A 199 11.71 14.45 12.12
CA PRO A 199 10.66 13.68 11.49
C PRO A 199 9.32 13.80 12.23
N PHE A 200 8.23 13.68 11.49
CA PHE A 200 6.92 13.39 12.06
C PHE A 200 6.86 11.90 12.39
N VAL A 201 6.48 11.58 13.62
CA VAL A 201 6.49 10.23 14.17
C VAL A 201 5.15 9.93 14.81
N GLU A 202 4.64 8.74 14.54
CA GLU A 202 3.30 8.28 14.93
C GLU A 202 3.40 7.01 15.75
N SER A 203 2.35 6.70 16.50
CA SER A 203 2.21 5.38 17.13
C SER A 203 1.33 4.50 16.25
N PHE A 204 1.82 3.31 15.91
CA PHE A 204 1.03 2.27 15.24
C PHE A 204 0.31 1.35 16.25
N GLY A 205 0.41 1.68 17.54
CA GLY A 205 -0.13 0.87 18.63
C GLY A 205 0.75 -0.33 19.02
N PRO A 206 0.31 -1.12 20.01
CA PRO A 206 -0.92 -0.90 20.77
C PRO A 206 -0.76 0.28 21.74
N THR A 207 -1.88 0.92 22.04
CA THR A 207 -1.98 1.93 23.09
C THR A 207 -1.76 1.28 24.45
N TRP A 208 -1.10 1.98 25.39
CA TRP A 208 -0.68 1.44 26.70
C TRP A 208 -1.81 0.85 27.57
N TRP A 209 -3.07 1.13 27.24
CA TRP A 209 -4.25 0.58 27.92
C TRP A 209 -4.84 -0.68 27.26
N SER A 210 -4.24 -1.20 26.18
CA SER A 210 -4.64 -2.48 25.59
C SER A 210 -4.23 -3.62 26.52
N SER A 211 -5.17 -4.48 26.90
CA SER A 211 -4.94 -5.67 27.74
C SER A 211 -4.18 -6.80 27.03
N ASN A 212 -3.89 -6.64 25.74
CA ASN A 212 -3.20 -7.63 24.92
C ASN A 212 -2.06 -6.95 24.13
N PRO A 213 -0.84 -6.87 24.69
CA PRO A 213 0.31 -6.33 23.97
C PRO A 213 0.76 -7.34 22.91
N GLU A 214 0.72 -6.97 21.63
CA GLU A 214 1.39 -7.74 20.59
C GLU A 214 2.92 -7.69 20.78
N PRO A 215 3.66 -8.75 20.41
CA PRO A 215 5.11 -8.77 20.57
C PRO A 215 5.77 -7.67 19.75
N HIS A 216 6.57 -6.83 20.42
CA HIS A 216 7.35 -5.78 19.78
C HIS A 216 8.35 -6.37 18.77
N PRO A 217 8.54 -5.75 17.58
CA PRO A 217 9.63 -6.12 16.69
C PRO A 217 10.99 -5.96 17.40
N PRO A 218 11.91 -6.93 17.25
CA PRO A 218 13.25 -6.83 17.85
C PRO A 218 13.95 -5.54 17.42
N GLY A 219 14.40 -4.72 18.38
CA GLY A 219 15.21 -3.53 18.10
C GLY A 219 14.49 -2.18 18.14
N MET A 220 13.17 -2.13 18.37
CA MET A 220 12.54 -0.87 18.78
C MET A 220 13.01 -0.49 20.19
N ARG A 221 13.65 0.69 20.33
CA ARG A 221 13.99 1.28 21.62
C ARG A 221 13.15 2.55 21.80
N CYS A 222 11.92 2.40 22.28
CA CYS A 222 11.15 3.59 22.63
C CYS A 222 11.60 4.14 23.99
N ILE A 223 11.58 5.47 24.17
CA ILE A 223 11.90 6.12 25.47
C ILE A 223 11.01 5.58 26.59
N LEU A 224 9.76 5.21 26.29
CA LEU A 224 8.86 4.60 27.27
C LEU A 224 9.28 3.17 27.65
N ASP A 225 9.87 2.40 26.73
CA ASP A 225 10.42 1.07 27.03
C ASP A 225 11.63 1.14 27.96
N THR A 226 12.41 2.23 27.89
CA THR A 226 13.57 2.45 28.76
C THR A 226 13.22 3.01 30.15
N ARG A 227 12.00 3.52 30.35
CA ARG A 227 11.59 4.19 31.60
C ARG A 227 10.70 3.35 32.52
N LEU A 228 10.23 2.18 32.07
CA LEU A 228 9.42 1.26 32.90
C LEU A 228 10.21 0.55 34.03
N VAL A 229 11.51 0.85 34.21
CA VAL A 229 12.35 0.24 35.26
C VAL A 229 12.30 1.01 36.60
N TRP A 230 11.55 2.11 36.73
CA TRP A 230 11.66 2.99 37.92
C TRP A 230 10.35 3.34 38.65
N PHE A 231 9.31 2.51 38.53
CA PHE A 231 8.16 2.58 39.44
C PHE A 231 7.73 1.17 39.88
N THR A 232 8.52 0.58 40.77
CA THR A 232 8.09 -0.47 41.72
C THR A 232 8.59 -0.07 43.10
#